data_AF-A0A7C3YAY0-F1
#
_entry.id   AF-A0A7C3YAY0-F1
#
_cell.length_a   1.000
_cell.length_b   1.000
_cell.length_c   1.000
_cell.angle_alpha   90.00
_cell.angle_beta   90.00
_cell.angle_gamma   90.00
#
_symmetry.space_group_name_H-M   'P 1'
#
loop_
_entity.id
_entity.type
_entity.pdbx_description
1 polymer ?
#
loop_
_entity_poly.entity_id
_entity_poly.type
_entity_poly.pdbx_seq_one_letter_code
_entity_poly.pdbx_strand_id
1 'polypeptide(L)'
;MIIDAAREPRLQIDDGEPFAIDSAEVTRDLERSTLTNILRDGAPVELPVGARVTLWAGPNVVFVGKAVDAHSVLDLLSTESDDELSGDDVI
;
A
#
# COMPACT_ATOMS: atom_id res chain seq x y z
N MET A 1 -12.15 1.78 3.34
CA MET A 1 -11.99 1.29 4.73
C MET A 1 -10.94 2.15 5.39
N ILE A 2 -11.27 2.84 6.47
CA ILE A 2 -10.35 3.73 7.18
C ILE A 2 -9.65 2.96 8.29
N ILE A 3 -8.33 3.13 8.38
CA ILE A 3 -7.50 2.65 9.49
C ILE A 3 -7.00 3.90 10.22
N ASP A 4 -7.37 4.05 11.48
CA ASP A 4 -7.02 5.20 12.32
C ASP A 4 -6.28 4.76 13.59
N ALA A 5 -5.87 5.74 14.40
CA ALA A 5 -5.11 5.55 15.64
C ALA A 5 -5.65 4.47 16.60
N ALA A 6 -6.96 4.18 16.60
CA ALA A 6 -7.52 3.11 17.44
C ALA A 6 -7.02 1.71 17.05
N ARG A 7 -6.45 1.58 15.85
CA ARG A 7 -5.89 0.33 15.32
C ARG A 7 -4.37 0.30 15.34
N GLU A 8 -3.73 1.28 15.99
CA GLU A 8 -2.27 1.43 16.10
C GLU A 8 -1.57 1.22 14.75
N PRO A 9 -1.90 2.04 13.72
CA PRO A 9 -1.41 1.79 12.38
C PRO A 9 0.07 2.12 12.27
N ARG A 10 0.79 1.23 11.58
CA ARG A 10 2.21 1.43 11.27
C ARG A 10 2.44 1.21 9.80
N LEU A 11 3.26 2.05 9.19
CA LEU A 11 3.69 1.94 7.82
C LEU A 11 5.14 1.48 7.77
N GLN A 12 5.43 0.57 6.86
CA GLN A 12 6.78 0.17 6.53
C GLN A 12 7.01 0.40 5.04
N ILE A 13 8.17 0.96 4.71
CA ILE A 13 8.60 1.22 3.33
C ILE A 13 9.85 0.35 3.08
N ASP A 14 9.80 -0.44 2.02
CA ASP A 14 10.78 -1.46 1.63
C ASP A 14 11.15 -2.40 2.79
N ASP A 15 12.43 -2.44 3.16
CA ASP A 15 12.96 -3.20 4.31
C ASP A 15 13.32 -2.27 5.48
N GLY A 16 12.79 -1.04 5.48
CA GLY A 16 12.94 -0.08 6.57
C GLY A 16 12.18 -0.50 7.83
N GLU A 17 12.45 0.21 8.93
CA GLU A 17 11.73 -0.01 10.19
C GLU A 17 10.28 0.51 10.08
N PRO A 18 9.27 -0.25 10.56
CA PRO A 18 7.90 0.23 10.63
C PRO A 18 7.77 1.45 11.55
N PHE A 19 7.09 2.49 11.09
CA PHE A 19 6.83 3.70 11.85
C PHE A 19 5.33 3.96 12.01
N ALA A 20 4.94 4.60 13.12
CA ALA A 20 3.54 4.93 13.37
C ALA A 20 3.02 6.00 12.40
N ILE A 21 1.76 5.86 11.99
CA ILE A 21 1.01 6.84 11.22
C ILE A 21 -0.28 7.19 11.96
N ASP A 22 -0.91 8.31 11.62
CA ASP A 22 -2.18 8.72 12.21
C ASP A 22 -3.34 7.94 11.60
N SER A 23 -3.35 7.86 10.27
CA SER A 23 -4.38 7.17 9.51
C SER A 23 -3.93 6.78 8.13
N ALA A 24 -4.65 5.82 7.55
CA ALA A 24 -4.63 5.54 6.12
C ALA A 24 -5.98 5.02 5.64
N GLU A 25 -6.24 5.14 4.34
CA GLU A 25 -7.48 4.68 3.73
C GLU A 25 -7.21 3.59 2.70
N VAL A 26 -7.79 2.41 2.93
CA VAL A 26 -7.78 1.29 1.99
C VAL A 26 -9.09 1.28 1.22
N THR A 27 -9.05 1.59 -0.07
CA THR A 27 -10.18 1.45 -0.99
C THR A 27 -10.05 0.12 -1.72
N ARG A 28 -11.14 -0.64 -1.79
CA ARG A 28 -11.20 -1.91 -2.50
C ARG A 28 -12.26 -1.81 -3.58
N ASP A 29 -11.84 -1.99 -4.82
CA ASP A 29 -12.70 -2.16 -5.97
C ASP A 29 -12.73 -3.65 -6.35
N LEU A 30 -13.57 -4.02 -7.32
CA LEU A 30 -13.74 -5.43 -7.74
C LEU A 30 -12.44 -6.04 -8.27
N GLU A 31 -11.57 -5.23 -8.82
CA GLU A 31 -10.36 -5.67 -9.54
C GLU A 31 -9.07 -5.38 -8.78
N ARG A 32 -9.05 -4.33 -7.94
CA ARG A 32 -7.82 -3.86 -7.27
C ARG A 32 -8.11 -3.25 -5.90
N SER A 33 -7.08 -3.25 -5.06
CA SER A 33 -7.09 -2.50 -3.79
C SER A 33 -6.03 -1.40 -3.81
N THR A 34 -6.39 -0.23 -3.31
CA THR A 34 -5.52 0.95 -3.27
C THR A 34 -5.45 1.49 -1.85
N LEU A 35 -4.25 1.88 -1.42
CA LEU A 35 -3.99 2.56 -0.16
C LEU A 35 -3.63 4.01 -0.43
N THR A 36 -4.36 4.93 0.20
CA THR A 36 -4.24 6.39 0.03
C THR A 36 -4.41 7.10 1.36
N ASN A 37 -4.34 8.44 1.35
CA ASN A 37 -4.60 9.29 2.52
C ASN A 37 -3.79 8.88 3.76
N ILE A 38 -2.52 8.52 3.53
CA ILE A 38 -1.58 8.14 4.58
C ILE A 38 -1.10 9.42 5.26
N LEU A 39 -1.49 9.60 6.52
CA LEU A 39 -1.18 10.79 7.31
C LEU A 39 -0.27 10.44 8.47
N ARG A 40 0.68 11.33 8.75
CA ARG A 40 1.56 11.26 9.92
C ARG A 40 1.79 12.66 10.45
N ASP A 41 1.63 12.84 11.76
CA ASP A 41 1.72 14.13 12.42
C ASP A 41 0.81 15.20 11.75
N GLY A 42 -0.33 14.76 11.21
CA GLY A 42 -1.29 15.58 10.45
C GLY A 42 -0.88 15.95 9.03
N ALA A 43 0.27 15.47 8.53
CA ALA A 43 0.78 15.73 7.19
C ALA A 43 0.74 14.48 6.30
N PRO A 44 0.56 14.62 4.97
CA PRO A 44 0.64 13.49 4.06
C PRO A 44 2.05 12.90 4.02
N VAL A 45 2.13 11.56 4.08
CA VAL A 45 3.39 10.83 3.88
C VAL A 45 3.69 10.76 2.39
N GLU A 46 4.90 11.18 2.00
CA GLU A 46 5.42 11.01 0.65
C GLU A 46 6.09 9.64 0.50
N LEU A 47 5.64 8.89 -0.49
CA LEU A 47 6.13 7.55 -0.78
C LEU A 47 7.14 7.60 -1.94
N PRO A 48 8.26 6.86 -1.83
CA PRO A 48 9.13 6.66 -2.97
C PRO A 48 8.40 5.81 -4.02
N VAL A 49 8.25 6.33 -5.25
CA VAL A 49 7.61 5.59 -6.33
C VAL A 49 8.37 4.28 -6.60
N GLY A 50 7.63 3.17 -6.64
CA GLY A 50 8.16 1.83 -6.82
C GLY A 50 8.52 1.10 -5.53
N ALA A 51 8.53 1.77 -4.38
CA ALA A 51 8.81 1.13 -3.09
C ALA A 51 7.69 0.17 -2.68
N ARG A 52 8.08 -0.91 -2.00
CA ARG A 52 7.12 -1.81 -1.34
C ARG A 52 6.59 -1.13 -0.09
N VAL A 53 5.28 -1.12 0.09
CA VAL A 53 4.63 -0.53 1.26
C VAL A 53 3.82 -1.60 1.97
N THR A 54 4.05 -1.74 3.27
CA THR A 54 3.31 -2.65 4.15
C THR A 54 2.59 -1.82 5.21
N LEU A 55 1.26 -1.98 5.27
CA LEU A 55 0.43 -1.39 6.33
C LEU A 55 0.13 -2.45 7.39
N TRP A 56 0.39 -2.07 8.63
CA TRP A 56 0.10 -2.84 9.82
C TRP A 56 -1.04 -2.19 10.61
N ALA A 57 -1.88 -3.01 11.25
CA ALA A 57 -2.85 -2.61 12.26
C ALA A 57 -2.61 -3.45 13.52
N GLY A 58 -1.97 -2.85 14.53
CA GLY A 58 -1.44 -3.56 15.68
C GLY A 58 -0.40 -4.62 15.24
N PRO A 59 -0.59 -5.90 15.59
CA PRO A 59 0.33 -6.97 15.21
C PRO A 59 0.10 -7.53 13.80
N ASN A 60 -0.97 -7.13 13.11
CA ASN A 60 -1.39 -7.76 11.85
C ASN A 60 -1.02 -6.92 10.64
N VAL A 61 -0.55 -7.57 9.57
CA VAL A 61 -0.46 -6.95 8.24
C VAL A 61 -1.87 -6.90 7.64
N VAL A 62 -2.28 -5.72 7.17
CA VAL A 62 -3.62 -5.50 6.59
C VAL A 62 -3.59 -5.07 5.13
N PHE A 63 -2.44 -4.62 4.63
CA PHE A 63 -2.22 -4.27 3.23
C PHE A 63 -0.74 -4.42 2.86
N VAL A 64 -0.46 -4.94 1.67
CA VAL A 64 0.89 -4.94 1.08
C VAL A 64 0.75 -4.51 -0.38
N GLY A 65 1.53 -3.52 -0.79
CA GLY A 65 1.44 -2.95 -2.13
C GLY A 65 2.74 -2.33 -2.60
N LYS A 66 2.70 -1.75 -3.80
CA LYS A 66 3.75 -0.96 -4.41
C LYS A 66 3.28 0.47 -4.59
N ALA A 67 4.10 1.43 -4.16
CA ALA A 67 3.82 2.85 -4.40
C ALA A 67 3.87 3.13 -5.91
N VAL A 68 2.78 3.64 -6.47
CA VAL A 68 2.69 3.98 -7.91
C VAL A 68 2.86 5.47 -8.16
N ASP A 69 2.59 6.28 -7.13
CA ASP A 69 2.92 7.69 -7.04
C ASP A 69 3.26 8.05 -5.59
N ALA A 70 3.48 9.33 -5.31
CA ALA A 70 3.89 9.82 -4.00
C ALA A 70 2.86 9.60 -2.88
N HIS A 71 1.58 9.35 -3.20
CA HIS A 71 0.49 9.26 -2.22
C HIS A 71 -0.43 8.06 -2.41
N SER A 72 -0.15 7.21 -3.39
CA SER A 72 -0.96 6.04 -3.72
C SER A 72 -0.12 4.77 -3.79
N VAL A 73 -0.66 3.70 -3.19
CA VAL A 73 -0.07 2.37 -3.24
C VAL A 73 -1.10 1.40 -3.81
N LEU A 74 -0.71 0.66 -4.84
CA LEU A 74 -1.51 -0.42 -5.40
C LEU A 74 -1.11 -1.75 -4.78
N ASP A 75 -2.09 -2.56 -4.42
CA ASP A 75 -1.88 -3.89 -3.84
C ASP A 75 -1.01 -4.80 -4.74
N LEU A 76 -0.17 -5.64 -4.11
CA LEU A 76 0.74 -6.54 -4.83
C LEU A 76 0.01 -7.70 -5.52
N LEU A 77 -1.05 -8.24 -4.93
CA LEU A 77 -1.85 -9.31 -5.56
C LEU A 77 -2.46 -8.83 -6.88
N SER A 78 -2.73 -7.52 -7.00
CA SER A 78 -3.25 -6.84 -8.18
C SER A 78 -2.18 -6.44 -9.21
N THR A 79 -0.89 -6.42 -8.83
CA THR A 79 0.23 -6.12 -9.75
C THR A 79 0.87 -7.37 -10.31
N GLU A 80 0.77 -8.52 -9.62
CA GLU A 80 1.17 -9.82 -10.18
C GLU A 80 0.27 -10.28 -11.34
N SER A 81 -0.96 -9.74 -11.46
CA SER A 81 -1.86 -10.06 -12.58
C SER A 81 -1.61 -9.23 -13.86
N ASP A 82 -0.77 -8.19 -13.81
CA ASP A 82 -0.47 -7.31 -14.95
C ASP A 82 0.84 -7.71 -15.69
N ASP A 83 1.67 -8.56 -15.06
CA ASP A 83 2.97 -9.01 -15.60
C ASP A 83 2.87 -10.32 -16.42
N GLU A 84 1.65 -10.77 -16.79
CA GLU A 84 1.42 -12.01 -17.57
C GLU A 84 0.89 -11.80 -19.00
N LEU A 85 1.16 -10.68 -19.68
CA LEU A 85 0.82 -10.55 -21.11
C LEU A 85 1.92 -9.86 -21.94
N SER A 86 3.14 -10.40 -21.89
CA SER A 86 4.09 -10.25 -22.99
C SER A 86 4.73 -11.60 -23.33
N GLY A 87 4.00 -12.40 -24.10
CA GLY A 87 4.45 -13.70 -24.58
C GLY A 87 3.57 -14.17 -25.74
N ASP A 88 3.91 -13.69 -26.93
CA ASP A 88 3.43 -14.12 -28.24
C ASP A 88 3.56 -15.66 -28.38
N ASP A 89 2.44 -16.39 -28.33
CA ASP A 89 2.39 -17.79 -28.77
C ASP A 89 1.75 -17.82 -30.18
N VAL A 90 2.57 -17.51 -31.18
CA VAL A 90 2.36 -17.97 -32.55
C VAL A 90 3.07 -19.31 -32.68
N ILE A 91 2.32 -20.42 -32.57
CA ILE A 91 2.63 -21.68 -33.26
C ILE A 91 1.33 -22.35 -33.72
#